data_AF-A0A9E1V167-F1
#
_entry.id   AF-A0A9E1V167-F1
#
_cell.length_a   1.000
_cell.length_b   1.000
_cell.length_c   1.000
_cell.angle_alpha   90.00
_cell.angle_beta   90.00
_cell.angle_gamma   90.00
#
_symmetry.space_group_name_H-M   'P 1'
#
loop_
_entity.id
_entity.type
_entity.pdbx_description
1 polymer ?
#
loop_
_entity_poly.entity_id
_entity_poly.type
_entity_poly.pdbx_seq_one_letter_code
_entity_poly.pdbx_strand_id
1 'polypeptide(L)'
;MTNLALSPTKQTCRHRGFSMIEVVLGLGLLAFGMVSLAALFPAGLRANQVALGETYAAQHADQFLHLLKAHMVVPPSDDQDNWETYAAALPDNKPTGDDPAAGAWEPWLKQDVASYTIAGAGNQFFRVVQVGADKTDVQFSGSCRVWRTPIVISHYDSGTWRDITFSTDEAIALNVEISWPTEKPYASRHKSLYQIEVYRPEL
;
A
#
# COMPACT_ATOMS: atom_id res chain seq x y z
N MET A 1 -10.61 17.89 -91.28
CA MET A 1 -11.61 18.47 -90.37
C MET A 1 -11.52 17.69 -89.06
N THR A 2 -10.62 18.08 -88.16
CA THR A 2 -10.91 18.79 -86.89
C THR A 2 -11.91 18.06 -86.00
N ASN A 3 -11.42 17.51 -84.88
CA ASN A 3 -12.16 17.64 -83.62
C ASN A 3 -11.23 17.61 -82.40
N LEU A 4 -11.48 18.57 -81.52
CA LEU A 4 -10.76 18.96 -80.33
C LEU A 4 -10.62 17.81 -79.31
N ALA A 5 -9.40 17.55 -78.85
CA ALA A 5 -9.17 16.87 -77.58
C ALA A 5 -9.18 17.93 -76.46
N LEU A 6 -10.11 17.77 -75.52
CA LEU A 6 -10.31 18.62 -74.35
C LEU A 6 -9.05 18.70 -73.48
N SER A 7 -8.66 19.92 -73.12
CA SER A 7 -7.62 20.20 -72.12
C SER A 7 -8.13 19.86 -70.71
N PRO A 8 -7.36 19.17 -69.86
CA PRO A 8 -7.76 18.91 -68.48
C PRO A 8 -7.77 20.22 -67.69
N THR A 9 -8.96 20.62 -67.22
CA THR A 9 -9.12 21.79 -66.36
C THR A 9 -8.42 21.51 -65.04
N LYS A 10 -7.34 22.24 -64.79
CA LYS A 10 -6.58 22.19 -63.53
C LYS A 10 -7.47 22.68 -62.39
N GLN A 11 -8.10 21.75 -61.68
CA GLN A 11 -8.94 22.05 -60.52
C GLN A 11 -8.03 22.57 -59.40
N THR A 12 -8.03 23.89 -59.20
CA THR A 12 -7.30 24.51 -58.10
C THR A 12 -8.14 24.35 -56.84
N CYS A 13 -7.64 23.58 -55.87
CA CYS A 13 -8.21 23.54 -54.52
C CYS A 13 -8.17 24.96 -53.94
N ARG A 14 -9.32 25.61 -53.88
CA ARG A 14 -9.47 26.95 -53.32
C ARG A 14 -9.31 26.84 -51.80
N HIS A 15 -8.18 27.30 -51.27
CA HIS A 15 -7.96 27.42 -49.84
C HIS A 15 -8.96 28.46 -49.29
N ARG A 16 -10.00 28.00 -48.60
CA ARG A 16 -10.88 28.89 -47.83
C ARG A 16 -10.18 29.16 -46.51
N GLY A 17 -9.81 30.42 -46.28
CA GLY A 17 -9.33 30.87 -44.97
C GLY A 17 -10.46 30.83 -43.93
N PHE A 18 -10.08 30.73 -42.66
CA PHE A 18 -11.03 30.75 -41.54
C PHE A 18 -11.64 32.14 -41.34
N SER A 19 -12.93 32.18 -41.00
CA SER A 19 -13.58 33.43 -40.60
C SER A 19 -13.17 33.83 -39.19
N MET A 20 -13.09 35.13 -38.90
CA MET A 20 -12.78 35.63 -37.54
C MET A 20 -13.72 35.06 -36.47
N ILE A 21 -15.01 34.87 -36.80
CA ILE A 21 -15.97 34.27 -35.88
C ILE A 21 -15.65 32.80 -35.59
N GLU A 22 -15.18 32.06 -36.59
CA GLU A 22 -14.81 30.65 -36.46
C GLU A 22 -13.55 30.49 -35.62
N VAL A 23 -12.58 31.40 -35.79
CA VAL A 23 -11.37 31.46 -34.96
C VAL A 23 -11.71 31.78 -33.50
N VAL A 24 -12.59 32.77 -33.26
CA VAL A 24 -12.98 33.16 -31.89
C VAL A 24 -13.81 32.06 -31.21
N LEU A 25 -14.74 31.42 -31.93
CA LEU A 25 -15.51 30.29 -31.40
C LEU A 25 -14.62 29.08 -31.11
N GLY A 26 -13.67 28.77 -32.01
CA GLY A 26 -12.69 27.71 -31.80
C GLY A 26 -11.80 27.99 -30.59
N LEU A 27 -11.28 29.21 -30.46
CA LEU A 27 -10.46 29.62 -29.33
C LEU A 27 -11.24 29.59 -28.00
N GLY A 28 -12.51 30.03 -28.02
CA GLY A 28 -13.39 29.96 -26.85
C GLY A 28 -13.66 28.53 -26.39
N LEU A 29 -13.90 27.60 -27.32
CA LEU A 29 -14.10 26.19 -27.00
C LEU A 29 -12.83 25.55 -26.42
N LEU A 30 -11.66 25.86 -27.00
CA LEU A 30 -10.37 25.39 -26.50
C LEU A 30 -10.10 25.88 -25.08
N ALA A 31 -10.36 27.17 -24.81
CA ALA A 31 -10.19 27.75 -23.48
C ALA A 31 -11.09 27.05 -22.45
N PHE A 32 -12.37 26.82 -22.79
CA PHE A 32 -13.31 26.14 -21.89
C PHE A 32 -12.90 24.67 -21.63
N GLY A 33 -12.42 23.98 -22.66
CA GLY A 33 -11.88 22.63 -22.54
C GLY A 33 -10.66 22.56 -21.62
N MET A 34 -9.71 23.48 -21.78
CA MET A 34 -8.52 23.53 -20.94
C MET A 34 -8.85 23.81 -19.46
N VAL A 35 -9.78 24.74 -19.18
CA VAL A 35 -10.23 25.00 -17.80
C VAL A 35 -10.89 23.77 -17.18
N SER A 36 -11.68 23.04 -17.96
CA SER A 36 -12.34 21.82 -17.50
C SER A 36 -11.33 20.71 -17.15
N LEU A 37 -10.30 20.53 -17.98
CA LEU A 37 -9.22 19.56 -17.72
C LEU A 37 -8.37 19.98 -16.50
N ALA A 38 -8.03 21.26 -16.40
CA ALA A 38 -7.27 21.79 -15.28
C ALA A 38 -8.01 21.62 -13.95
N ALA A 39 -9.34 21.68 -13.95
CA ALA A 39 -10.15 21.43 -12.76
C ALA A 39 -10.13 19.95 -12.32
N LEU A 40 -10.13 19.00 -13.26
CA LEU A 40 -10.14 17.56 -12.94
C LEU A 40 -8.75 17.01 -12.58
N PHE A 41 -7.69 17.59 -13.13
CA PHE A 41 -6.34 17.05 -13.03
C PHE A 41 -5.86 16.83 -11.58
N PRO A 42 -6.04 17.77 -10.63
CA PRO A 42 -5.61 17.56 -9.25
C PRO A 42 -6.36 16.42 -8.55
N ALA A 43 -7.64 16.23 -8.86
CA ALA A 43 -8.44 15.16 -8.28
C ALA A 43 -7.97 13.78 -8.78
N GLY A 44 -7.67 13.68 -10.09
CA GLY A 44 -7.11 12.48 -10.69
C GLY A 44 -5.75 12.11 -10.11
N LEU A 45 -4.86 13.10 -9.93
CA LEU A 45 -3.55 12.86 -9.30
C LEU A 45 -3.67 12.35 -7.87
N ARG A 46 -4.55 12.94 -7.06
CA ARG A 46 -4.78 12.49 -5.67
C ARG A 46 -5.31 11.07 -5.62
N ALA A 47 -6.28 10.74 -6.47
CA ALA A 47 -6.82 9.39 -6.57
C ALA A 47 -5.72 8.37 -6.93
N ASN A 48 -4.85 8.73 -7.88
CA ASN A 48 -3.73 7.88 -8.28
C ASN A 48 -2.72 7.68 -7.13
N GLN A 49 -2.37 8.75 -6.41
CA GLN A 49 -1.45 8.65 -5.26
C GLN A 49 -2.01 7.76 -4.14
N VAL A 50 -3.31 7.86 -3.86
CA VAL A 50 -3.97 7.01 -2.86
C VAL A 50 -3.93 5.54 -3.31
N ALA A 51 -4.29 5.26 -4.57
CA ALA A 51 -4.26 3.92 -5.12
C ALA A 51 -2.85 3.29 -5.11
N LEU A 52 -1.81 4.07 -5.41
CA LEU A 52 -0.42 3.62 -5.29
C LEU A 52 -0.05 3.30 -3.84
N GLY A 53 -0.43 4.18 -2.90
CA GLY A 53 -0.21 3.97 -1.47
C GLY A 53 -0.90 2.70 -0.96
N GLU A 54 -2.14 2.44 -1.37
CA GLU A 54 -2.89 1.23 -1.03
C GLU A 54 -2.22 -0.04 -1.58
N THR A 55 -1.75 0.02 -2.83
CA THR A 55 -1.06 -1.11 -3.47
C THR A 55 0.24 -1.45 -2.75
N TYR A 56 1.08 -0.45 -2.46
CA TYR A 56 2.33 -0.67 -1.71
C TYR A 56 2.07 -1.12 -0.28
N ALA A 57 1.06 -0.55 0.39
CA ALA A 57 0.70 -0.94 1.74
C ALA A 57 0.25 -2.41 1.80
N ALA A 58 -0.56 -2.85 0.84
CA ALA A 58 -0.99 -4.24 0.75
C ALA A 58 0.18 -5.19 0.49
N GLN A 59 1.04 -4.86 -0.48
CA GLN A 59 2.22 -5.67 -0.80
C GLN A 59 3.17 -5.80 0.41
N HIS A 60 3.46 -4.69 1.08
CA HIS A 60 4.33 -4.73 2.25
C HIS A 60 3.69 -5.37 3.46
N ALA A 61 2.38 -5.23 3.67
CA ALA A 61 1.70 -5.90 4.77
C ALA A 61 1.75 -7.42 4.61
N ASP A 62 1.51 -7.93 3.41
CA ASP A 62 1.60 -9.36 3.09
C ASP A 62 3.02 -9.90 3.32
N GLN A 63 4.01 -9.24 2.70
CA GLN A 63 5.42 -9.59 2.86
C GLN A 63 5.86 -9.53 4.32
N PHE A 64 5.47 -8.48 5.05
CA PHE A 64 5.80 -8.29 6.46
C PHE A 64 5.18 -9.38 7.33
N LEU A 65 3.90 -9.71 7.14
CA LEU A 65 3.22 -10.78 7.88
C LEU A 65 3.92 -12.13 7.66
N HIS A 66 4.29 -12.45 6.43
CA HIS A 66 5.02 -13.68 6.12
C HIS A 66 6.42 -13.70 6.74
N LEU A 67 7.14 -12.59 6.71
CA LEU A 67 8.45 -12.48 7.36
C LEU A 67 8.35 -12.62 8.87
N LEU A 68 7.39 -11.92 9.49
CA LEU A 68 7.20 -11.97 10.95
C LEU A 68 6.77 -13.38 11.39
N LYS A 69 5.86 -14.02 10.65
CA LYS A 69 5.51 -15.43 10.86
C LYS A 69 6.73 -16.35 10.76
N ALA A 70 7.58 -16.16 9.75
CA ALA A 70 8.79 -16.96 9.60
C ALA A 70 9.75 -16.79 10.79
N HIS A 71 9.90 -15.56 11.31
CA HIS A 71 10.71 -15.29 12.51
C HIS A 71 10.11 -15.90 13.78
N MET A 72 8.78 -16.04 13.86
CA MET A 72 8.13 -16.70 15.01
C MET A 72 8.26 -18.23 14.98
N VAL A 73 8.28 -18.83 13.78
CA VAL A 73 8.17 -20.28 13.58
C VAL A 73 9.52 -20.96 13.39
N VAL A 74 10.45 -20.34 12.69
CA VAL A 74 11.73 -20.97 12.33
C VAL A 74 12.82 -20.50 13.29
N PRO A 75 13.34 -21.36 14.19
CA PRO A 75 14.45 -20.99 15.06
C PRO A 75 15.69 -20.64 14.20
N PRO A 76 16.41 -19.54 14.46
CA PRO A 76 17.78 -19.43 13.97
C PRO A 76 18.57 -20.61 14.52
N SER A 77 19.64 -21.01 13.82
CA SER A 77 20.41 -22.25 14.03
C SER A 77 20.97 -22.52 15.44
N ASP A 78 20.71 -21.64 16.42
CA ASP A 78 20.99 -21.79 17.84
C ASP A 78 19.68 -21.63 18.64
N ASP A 79 18.99 -22.75 18.91
CA ASP A 79 18.17 -23.09 20.09
C ASP A 79 17.53 -21.93 20.91
N GLN A 80 16.90 -20.95 20.25
CA GLN A 80 16.12 -19.90 20.90
C GLN A 80 14.63 -20.13 20.65
N ASP A 81 13.85 -20.10 21.73
CA ASP A 81 12.38 -20.08 21.71
C ASP A 81 11.89 -18.80 21.01
N ASN A 82 11.85 -18.84 19.68
CA ASN A 82 11.39 -17.74 18.83
C ASN A 82 9.92 -17.39 19.09
N TRP A 83 9.14 -18.38 19.51
CA TRP A 83 7.76 -18.15 19.93
C TRP A 83 7.70 -17.24 21.16
N GLU A 84 8.47 -17.53 22.22
CA GLU A 84 8.48 -16.70 23.42
C GLU A 84 9.03 -15.29 23.13
N THR A 85 10.03 -15.21 22.25
CA THR A 85 10.73 -13.96 21.94
C THR A 85 9.93 -13.03 21.01
N TYR A 86 9.20 -13.58 20.04
CA TYR A 86 8.50 -12.78 19.01
C TYR A 86 6.98 -12.92 19.03
N ALA A 87 6.42 -14.06 19.42
CA ALA A 87 4.97 -14.24 19.50
C ALA A 87 4.45 -13.82 20.87
N ALA A 88 4.97 -14.37 21.97
CA ALA A 88 4.50 -14.06 23.33
C ALA A 88 4.83 -12.62 23.76
N ALA A 89 5.95 -12.06 23.28
CA ALA A 89 6.36 -10.68 23.55
C ALA A 89 5.45 -9.62 22.90
N LEU A 90 4.61 -9.99 21.93
CA LEU A 90 3.67 -9.06 21.32
C LEU A 90 2.57 -8.65 22.32
N PRO A 91 2.11 -7.40 22.24
CA PRO A 91 1.02 -6.94 23.09
C PRO A 91 -0.29 -7.63 22.72
N ASP A 92 -1.15 -7.86 23.73
CA ASP A 92 -2.51 -8.43 23.55
C ASP A 92 -3.52 -7.45 22.94
N ASN A 93 -3.13 -6.18 22.84
CA ASN A 93 -3.98 -5.11 22.36
C ASN A 93 -3.21 -4.24 21.37
N LYS A 94 -3.95 -3.64 20.44
CA LYS A 94 -3.40 -2.69 19.50
C LYS A 94 -2.60 -1.58 20.22
N PRO A 95 -1.34 -1.34 19.86
CA PRO A 95 -0.55 -0.24 20.41
C PRO A 95 -1.24 1.11 20.19
N THR A 96 -1.47 1.82 21.30
CA THR A 96 -2.03 3.18 21.30
C THR A 96 -0.93 4.24 21.32
N GLY A 97 -1.29 5.49 21.02
CA GLY A 97 -0.35 6.63 21.07
C GLY A 97 0.30 6.93 19.73
N ASP A 98 1.27 7.85 19.75
CA ASP A 98 2.07 8.23 18.60
C ASP A 98 3.19 7.22 18.33
N ASP A 99 3.77 7.31 17.14
CA ASP A 99 4.90 6.46 16.77
C ASP A 99 6.12 6.75 17.66
N PRO A 100 7.01 5.76 17.87
CA PRO A 100 8.27 5.95 18.58
C PRO A 100 9.09 7.12 18.01
N ALA A 101 9.78 7.82 18.91
CA ALA A 101 10.66 8.93 18.54
C ALA A 101 11.70 8.49 17.50
N ALA A 102 12.15 9.43 16.66
CA ALA A 102 12.99 9.13 15.50
C ALA A 102 14.29 8.35 15.83
N GLY A 103 14.86 8.54 17.02
CA GLY A 103 16.07 7.83 17.47
C GLY A 103 15.82 6.47 18.15
N ALA A 104 14.57 6.03 18.28
CA ALA A 104 14.21 4.76 18.91
C ALA A 104 14.05 3.60 17.90
N TRP A 105 14.32 3.86 16.62
CA TRP A 105 14.15 2.91 15.54
C TRP A 105 15.46 2.19 15.24
N GLU A 106 15.45 0.88 15.39
CA GLU A 106 16.59 0.03 15.09
C GLU A 106 16.37 -0.72 13.76
N PRO A 107 17.43 -0.96 12.97
CA PRO A 107 17.33 -1.81 11.79
C PRO A 107 16.90 -3.23 12.17
N TRP A 108 15.89 -3.75 11.50
CA TRP A 108 15.44 -5.14 11.70
C TRP A 108 15.78 -6.00 10.48
N LEU A 109 15.36 -5.55 9.29
CA LEU A 109 15.53 -6.33 8.06
C LEU A 109 15.67 -5.41 6.86
N LYS A 110 16.44 -5.85 5.85
CA LYS A 110 16.55 -5.15 4.57
C LYS A 110 16.45 -6.15 3.43
N GLN A 111 15.59 -5.85 2.47
CA GLN A 111 15.39 -6.66 1.27
C GLN A 111 15.43 -5.74 0.05
N ASP A 112 16.60 -5.75 -0.61
CA ASP A 112 16.89 -4.93 -1.78
C ASP A 112 16.55 -3.44 -1.60
N VAL A 113 15.38 -3.01 -2.10
CA VAL A 113 14.86 -1.64 -2.05
C VAL A 113 13.97 -1.33 -0.84
N ALA A 114 13.56 -2.36 -0.09
CA ALA A 114 12.75 -2.22 1.12
C ALA A 114 13.61 -2.34 2.38
N SER A 115 13.40 -1.44 3.34
CA SER A 115 14.02 -1.49 4.66
C SER A 115 12.94 -1.51 5.73
N TYR A 116 13.14 -2.37 6.72
CA TYR A 116 12.27 -2.54 7.87
C TYR A 116 13.03 -2.19 9.14
N THR A 117 12.49 -1.25 9.91
CA THR A 117 12.99 -0.88 11.23
C THR A 117 11.97 -1.25 12.29
N ILE A 118 12.44 -1.52 13.51
CA ILE A 118 11.64 -1.92 14.65
C ILE A 118 11.82 -0.95 15.81
N ALA A 119 10.78 -0.78 16.63
CA ALA A 119 10.82 0.05 17.83
C ALA A 119 9.78 -0.41 18.87
N GLY A 120 9.99 0.06 20.11
CA GLY A 120 9.13 -0.24 21.26
C GLY A 120 9.56 -1.50 22.03
N ALA A 121 9.13 -1.59 23.28
CA ALA A 121 9.60 -2.61 24.23
C ALA A 121 9.14 -4.05 23.93
N GLY A 122 8.08 -4.22 23.13
CA GLY A 122 7.49 -5.53 22.79
C GLY A 122 7.38 -5.77 21.29
N ASN A 123 8.34 -5.27 20.50
CA ASN A 123 8.35 -5.47 19.03
C ASN A 123 7.01 -5.06 18.37
N GLN A 124 6.44 -3.96 18.84
CA GLN A 124 5.05 -3.60 18.55
C GLN A 124 4.91 -2.53 17.45
N PHE A 125 6.01 -1.85 17.14
CA PHE A 125 6.08 -0.86 16.07
C PHE A 125 7.13 -1.29 15.05
N PHE A 126 6.71 -1.31 13.79
CA PHE A 126 7.62 -1.46 12.67
C PHE A 126 7.43 -0.29 11.71
N ARG A 127 8.46 0.00 10.94
CA ARG A 127 8.39 0.96 9.85
C ARG A 127 8.98 0.30 8.62
N VAL A 128 8.31 0.47 7.50
CA VAL A 128 8.75 0.04 6.19
C VAL A 128 9.00 1.27 5.33
N VAL A 129 10.18 1.32 4.72
CA VAL A 129 10.54 2.35 3.73
C VAL A 129 11.00 1.63 2.47
N GLN A 130 10.31 1.89 1.36
CA GLN A 130 10.71 1.45 0.03
C GLN A 130 11.26 2.64 -0.75
N VAL A 131 12.47 2.46 -1.27
CA VAL A 131 13.11 3.41 -2.19
C VAL A 131 12.99 2.92 -3.64
N GLY A 132 13.16 3.82 -4.60
CA GLY A 132 13.26 3.44 -6.02
C GLY A 132 14.52 2.63 -6.31
N ALA A 133 14.62 2.10 -7.53
CA ALA A 133 15.79 1.32 -7.97
C ALA A 133 17.11 2.08 -7.82
N ASP A 134 17.07 3.40 -8.02
CA ASP A 134 18.22 4.30 -7.86
C ASP A 134 18.53 4.64 -6.38
N LYS A 135 17.70 4.16 -5.44
CA LYS A 135 17.83 4.25 -3.98
C LYS A 135 17.85 5.67 -3.40
N THR A 136 17.52 6.67 -4.20
CA THR A 136 17.45 8.09 -3.78
C THR A 136 16.04 8.51 -3.37
N ASP A 137 15.03 7.98 -4.06
CA ASP A 137 13.66 8.48 -3.95
C ASP A 137 12.82 7.51 -3.12
N VAL A 138 12.23 8.01 -2.02
CA VAL A 138 11.27 7.23 -1.23
C VAL A 138 9.97 7.10 -2.03
N GLN A 139 9.64 5.87 -2.42
CA GLN A 139 8.42 5.55 -3.15
C GLN A 139 7.26 5.24 -2.20
N PHE A 140 7.59 4.66 -1.04
CA PHE A 140 6.61 4.34 -0.01
C PHE A 140 7.23 4.41 1.38
N SER A 141 6.47 4.92 2.34
CA SER A 141 6.82 4.87 3.75
C SER A 141 5.57 4.58 4.57
N GLY A 142 5.61 3.47 5.30
CA GLY A 142 4.52 3.01 6.16
C GLY A 142 5.01 2.69 7.56
N SER A 143 4.13 2.81 8.55
CA SER A 143 4.36 2.29 9.90
C SER A 143 3.34 1.23 10.23
N CYS A 144 3.82 0.08 10.71
CA CYS A 144 3.03 -1.04 11.14
C CYS A 144 2.91 -1.05 12.67
N ARG A 145 1.71 -1.29 13.17
CA ARG A 145 1.44 -1.62 14.58
C ARG A 145 1.04 -3.08 14.66
N VAL A 146 1.65 -3.81 15.57
CA VAL A 146 1.50 -5.26 15.66
C VAL A 146 1.01 -5.64 17.04
N TRP A 147 0.04 -6.54 17.08
CA TRP A 147 -0.48 -7.12 18.32
C TRP A 147 -1.01 -8.52 18.05
N ARG A 148 -1.22 -9.28 19.12
CA ARG A 148 -1.80 -10.62 19.05
C ARG A 148 -3.18 -10.65 19.69
N THR A 149 -4.01 -11.56 19.22
CA THR A 149 -5.28 -11.93 19.85
C THR A 149 -5.42 -13.45 19.85
N PRO A 150 -6.17 -14.04 20.80
CA PRO A 150 -6.44 -15.47 20.78
C PRO A 150 -7.26 -15.86 19.54
N ILE A 151 -7.02 -17.06 19.00
CA ILE A 151 -7.81 -17.61 17.90
C ILE A 151 -9.05 -18.29 18.48
N VAL A 152 -10.21 -18.01 17.89
CA VAL A 152 -11.48 -18.66 18.22
C VAL A 152 -12.04 -19.31 16.95
N ILE A 153 -12.20 -20.62 16.97
CA ILE A 153 -12.78 -21.38 15.86
C ILE A 153 -14.11 -21.97 16.32
N SER A 154 -15.16 -21.79 15.51
CA SER A 154 -16.45 -22.44 15.72
C SER A 154 -16.47 -23.79 15.00
N HIS A 155 -16.71 -24.86 15.74
CA HIS A 155 -16.84 -26.23 15.24
C HIS A 155 -18.27 -26.74 15.51
N TYR A 156 -18.85 -27.42 14.52
CA TYR A 156 -20.17 -28.02 14.66
C TYR A 156 -20.05 -29.47 15.13
N ASP A 157 -20.48 -29.74 16.36
CA ASP A 157 -20.44 -31.08 16.95
C ASP A 157 -21.83 -31.48 17.46
N SER A 158 -22.29 -32.67 17.07
CA SER A 158 -23.48 -33.31 17.64
C SER A 158 -24.73 -32.41 17.66
N GLY A 159 -24.94 -31.64 16.60
CA GLY A 159 -26.12 -30.78 16.45
C GLY A 159 -25.98 -29.36 17.01
N THR A 160 -24.82 -28.99 17.57
CA THR A 160 -24.61 -27.69 18.21
C THR A 160 -23.28 -27.06 17.77
N TRP A 161 -23.28 -25.74 17.54
CA TRP A 161 -22.04 -24.98 17.35
C TRP A 161 -21.33 -24.79 18.69
N ARG A 162 -20.03 -25.08 18.73
CA ARG A 162 -19.16 -24.85 19.89
C ARG A 162 -17.94 -24.06 19.47
N ASP A 163 -17.54 -23.12 20.32
CA ASP A 163 -16.33 -22.34 20.11
C ASP A 163 -15.16 -22.97 20.86
N ILE A 164 -14.02 -23.06 20.18
CA ILE A 164 -12.75 -23.49 20.74
C ILE A 164 -11.83 -22.28 20.71
N THR A 165 -11.36 -21.86 21.88
CA THR A 165 -10.35 -20.81 22.02
C THR A 165 -8.99 -21.47 22.22
N PHE A 166 -8.05 -21.21 21.33
CA PHE A 166 -6.68 -21.69 21.45
C PHE A 166 -5.92 -20.89 22.50
N SER A 167 -5.02 -21.55 23.24
CA SER A 167 -4.08 -20.82 24.07
C SER A 167 -3.14 -20.02 23.19
N THR A 168 -2.72 -18.84 23.65
CA THR A 168 -1.73 -18.01 22.95
C THR A 168 -0.34 -18.64 22.91
N ASP A 169 -0.13 -19.73 23.67
CA ASP A 169 1.09 -20.55 23.60
C ASP A 169 1.06 -21.55 22.44
N GLU A 170 -0.13 -21.83 21.90
CA GLU A 170 -0.37 -22.80 20.83
C GLU A 170 -0.61 -22.11 19.49
N ALA A 171 -1.44 -21.06 19.49
CA ALA A 171 -1.80 -20.35 18.28
C ALA A 171 -2.17 -18.88 18.58
N ILE A 172 -1.79 -17.98 17.68
CA ILE A 172 -2.12 -16.56 17.79
C ILE A 172 -2.67 -16.02 16.47
N ALA A 173 -3.67 -15.15 16.56
CA ALA A 173 -4.05 -14.27 15.46
C ALA A 173 -3.11 -13.06 15.51
N LEU A 174 -2.22 -12.99 14.53
CA LEU A 174 -1.28 -11.90 14.37
C LEU A 174 -1.98 -10.77 13.60
N ASN A 175 -2.19 -9.64 14.28
CA ASN A 175 -2.84 -8.48 13.73
C ASN A 175 -1.79 -7.43 13.39
N VAL A 176 -1.90 -6.87 12.18
CA VAL A 176 -1.02 -5.80 11.69
C VAL A 176 -1.87 -4.69 11.12
N GLU A 177 -1.76 -3.50 11.69
CA GLU A 177 -2.24 -2.29 11.03
C GLU A 177 -1.06 -1.60 10.36
N ILE A 178 -1.10 -1.45 9.04
CA ILE A 178 -0.17 -0.58 8.31
C ILE A 178 -0.82 0.78 8.11
N SER A 179 -0.05 1.84 8.38
CA SER A 179 -0.48 3.23 8.24
C SER A 179 0.51 4.04 7.40
N TRP A 180 0.00 4.80 6.43
CA TRP A 180 0.83 5.57 5.49
C TRP A 180 0.15 6.89 5.08
N PRO A 181 0.91 7.88 4.60
CA PRO A 181 2.36 7.94 4.59
C PRO A 181 2.90 8.41 5.97
N THR A 182 4.12 8.03 6.35
CA THR A 182 4.62 8.25 7.73
C THR A 182 4.86 9.70 8.10
N GLU A 183 4.95 10.59 7.12
CA GLU A 183 5.23 12.02 7.29
C GLU A 183 4.02 12.78 7.85
N LYS A 184 2.82 12.21 7.71
CA LYS A 184 1.60 12.74 8.33
C LYS A 184 1.49 12.26 9.78
N PRO A 185 0.88 13.05 10.69
CA PRO A 185 0.49 12.56 12.01
C PRO A 185 -0.37 11.30 11.91
N TYR A 186 -0.21 10.36 12.83
CA TYR A 186 -0.86 9.04 12.77
C TYR A 186 -2.39 9.11 12.61
N ALA A 187 -3.04 10.12 13.21
CA ALA A 187 -4.49 10.33 13.08
C ALA A 187 -4.94 10.66 11.64
N SER A 188 -4.07 11.23 10.81
CA SER A 188 -4.36 11.70 9.45
C SER A 188 -3.82 10.79 8.35
N ARG A 189 -3.33 9.60 8.71
CA ARG A 189 -2.83 8.59 7.78
C ARG A 189 -3.94 7.70 7.26
N HIS A 190 -3.76 7.17 6.07
CA HIS A 190 -4.50 5.99 5.61
C HIS A 190 -4.07 4.79 6.44
N LYS A 191 -5.02 3.88 6.70
CA LYS A 191 -4.81 2.71 7.55
C LYS A 191 -5.50 1.51 6.93
N SER A 192 -4.81 0.38 6.94
CA SER A 192 -5.38 -0.92 6.58
C SER A 192 -5.00 -1.94 7.64
N LEU A 193 -5.95 -2.80 7.97
CA LEU A 193 -5.79 -3.88 8.92
C LEU A 193 -5.65 -5.20 8.17
N TYR A 194 -4.66 -5.98 8.58
CA TYR A 194 -4.41 -7.33 8.08
C TYR A 194 -4.26 -8.28 9.27
N GLN A 195 -4.67 -9.52 9.07
CA GLN A 195 -4.59 -10.56 10.08
C GLN A 195 -4.16 -11.87 9.43
N ILE A 196 -3.28 -12.61 10.10
CA ILE A 196 -2.97 -14.01 9.76
C ILE A 196 -2.97 -14.85 11.03
N GLU A 197 -3.39 -16.10 10.90
CA GLU A 197 -3.28 -17.08 11.99
C GLU A 197 -1.91 -17.77 11.92
N VAL A 198 -1.24 -17.82 13.08
CA VAL A 198 0.05 -18.47 13.25
C VAL A 198 -0.11 -19.55 14.31
N TYR A 199 0.23 -20.78 13.93
CA TYR A 199 0.20 -21.96 14.79
C TYR A 199 1.64 -22.35 15.13
N ARG A 200 1.90 -22.69 16.40
CA ARG A 200 3.20 -23.18 16.84
C ARG A 200 3.46 -24.55 16.18
N PRO A 201 4.65 -24.80 15.59
CA PRO A 201 4.89 -26.03 14.80
C PRO A 201 5.03 -27.32 15.63
N GLU A 202 5.33 -27.20 16.92
CA GLU A 202 5.80 -28.31 17.77
C GLU A 202 4.71 -28.93 18.65
N LEU A 203 3.44 -28.79 18.26
CA LEU A 203 2.28 -29.38 18.94
C LEU A 203 1.72 -30.59 18.18
#